data_AF-A0A843HW12-F1
#
_entry.id   AF-A0A843HW12-F1
#
_cell.length_a   1.000
_cell.length_b   1.000
_cell.length_c   1.000
_cell.angle_alpha   90.00
_cell.angle_beta   90.00
_cell.angle_gamma   90.00
#
_symmetry.space_group_name_H-M   'P 1'
#
loop_
_entity.id
_entity.type
_entity.pdbx_description
1 polymer ?
#
loop_
_entity_poly.entity_id
_entity_poly.type
_entity_poly.pdbx_seq_one_letter_code
_entity_poly.pdbx_strand_id
1 'polypeptide(L)'
;MTSLEFIAQELGVAVQQLITPCRKPENVRKRWVAILVYRLFGFSYTRIAGRLSLNHSTVQHGIECAGEAERAKAKEIYIKLKNEQPDWSLLPHRTKIVKIPDYKHGKIIYKEVEI
;
A
#
# COMPACT_ATOMS: atom_id res chain seq x y z
N MET A 1 8.43 14.44 5.02
CA MET A 1 7.43 13.58 5.68
C MET A 1 7.12 12.40 4.77
N THR A 2 7.39 11.19 5.22
CA THR A 2 7.14 9.94 4.47
C THR A 2 5.67 9.52 4.55
N SER A 3 5.21 8.72 3.58
CA SER A 3 3.85 8.15 3.61
C SER A 3 3.53 7.39 4.92
N LEU A 4 4.52 6.75 5.56
CA LEU A 4 4.30 6.01 6.80
C LEU A 4 4.15 6.97 8.00
N GLU A 5 4.94 8.04 8.03
CA GLU A 5 4.82 9.11 9.05
C GLU A 5 3.45 9.78 8.98
N PHE A 6 2.95 10.08 7.77
CA PHE A 6 1.61 10.63 7.59
C PHE A 6 0.52 9.68 8.10
N ILE A 7 0.58 8.40 7.70
CA ILE A 7 -0.39 7.40 8.17
C ILE A 7 -0.35 7.28 9.69
N ALA A 8 0.84 7.30 10.30
CA ALA A 8 0.98 7.24 11.75
C ALA A 8 0.37 8.47 12.45
N GLN A 9 0.59 9.66 11.90
CA GLN A 9 -0.01 10.92 12.37
C GLN A 9 -1.54 10.87 12.32
N GLU A 10 -2.13 10.47 11.19
CA GLU A 10 -3.59 10.34 11.04
C GLU A 10 -4.21 9.29 11.98
N LEU A 11 -3.43 8.27 12.34
CA LEU A 11 -3.83 7.23 13.29
C LEU A 11 -3.57 7.59 14.76
N GLY A 12 -2.93 8.74 15.01
CA GLY A 12 -2.54 9.19 16.36
C GLY A 12 -1.61 8.18 17.04
N VAL A 13 -0.65 7.62 16.29
CA VAL A 13 0.33 6.65 16.80
C VAL A 13 1.74 7.02 16.38
N ALA A 14 2.72 6.57 17.13
CA ALA A 14 4.11 6.62 16.68
C ALA A 14 4.34 5.61 15.55
N VAL A 15 5.17 5.97 14.57
CA VAL A 15 5.58 5.08 13.46
C VAL A 15 6.10 3.73 14.00
N GLN A 16 6.86 3.75 15.10
CA GLN A 16 7.35 2.54 15.75
C GLN A 16 6.24 1.58 16.18
N GLN A 17 5.04 2.07 16.54
CA GLN A 17 3.93 1.18 16.92
C GLN A 17 3.33 0.43 15.72
N LEU A 18 3.48 0.98 14.51
CA LEU A 18 3.07 0.31 13.28
C LEU A 18 4.07 -0.79 12.87
N ILE A 19 5.36 -0.58 13.11
CA ILE A 19 6.46 -1.46 12.72
C ILE A 19 6.71 -2.57 13.76
N THR A 20 6.83 -2.18 15.04
CA THR A 20 7.22 -3.10 16.12
C THR A 20 6.07 -4.04 16.46
N PRO A 21 6.31 -5.35 16.68
CA PRO A 21 5.26 -6.27 17.09
C PRO A 21 4.56 -5.78 18.36
N CYS A 22 3.24 -5.63 18.29
CA CYS A 22 2.38 -5.22 19.39
C CYS A 22 1.18 -6.14 19.43
N ARG A 23 0.78 -6.56 20.63
CA ARG A 23 -0.39 -7.42 20.86
C ARG A 23 -1.62 -6.67 21.40
N LYS A 24 -1.51 -5.36 21.62
CA LYS A 24 -2.67 -4.55 22.04
C LYS A 24 -3.68 -4.50 20.89
N PRO A 25 -4.95 -4.92 21.09
CA PRO A 25 -5.93 -5.03 20.02
C PRO A 25 -6.12 -3.74 19.21
N GLU A 26 -6.12 -2.58 19.88
CA GLU A 26 -6.24 -1.27 19.24
C GLU A 26 -5.09 -0.98 18.27
N ASN A 27 -3.86 -1.28 18.68
CA ASN A 27 -2.67 -1.05 17.84
C ASN A 27 -2.65 -2.02 16.65
N VAL A 28 -3.14 -3.25 16.84
CA VAL A 28 -3.30 -4.22 15.76
C VAL A 28 -4.31 -3.71 14.73
N ARG A 29 -5.47 -3.19 15.17
CA ARG A 29 -6.46 -2.58 14.26
C ARG A 29 -5.90 -1.37 13.52
N LYS A 30 -5.18 -0.47 14.20
CA LYS A 30 -4.50 0.66 13.54
C LYS A 30 -3.47 0.19 12.50
N ARG A 31 -2.75 -0.90 12.77
CA ARG A 31 -1.85 -1.53 11.79
C ARG A 31 -2.61 -2.10 10.59
N TRP A 32 -3.77 -2.73 10.80
CA TRP A 32 -4.62 -3.16 9.69
C TRP A 32 -5.05 -1.99 8.80
N VAL A 33 -5.39 -0.84 9.39
CA VAL A 33 -5.66 0.39 8.62
C VAL A 33 -4.45 0.78 7.75
N ALA A 34 -3.24 0.79 8.31
CA ALA A 34 -2.03 1.08 7.53
C ALA A 34 -1.78 0.08 6.38
N ILE A 35 -1.99 -1.22 6.65
CA ILE A 35 -1.94 -2.28 5.62
C ILE A 35 -2.95 -2.00 4.50
N LEU A 36 -4.19 -1.67 4.86
CA LEU A 36 -5.24 -1.39 3.90
C LEU A 36 -4.95 -0.13 3.07
N VAL A 37 -4.40 0.94 3.67
CA VAL A 37 -3.98 2.14 2.94
C VAL A 37 -2.98 1.77 1.85
N TYR A 38 -1.91 1.03 2.19
CA TYR A 38 -0.94 0.60 1.18
C TYR A 38 -1.54 -0.37 0.14
N ARG A 39 -2.52 -1.18 0.55
CA ARG A 39 -3.24 -2.06 -0.37
C ARG A 39 -4.09 -1.27 -1.37
N LEU A 40 -4.74 -0.17 -0.94
CA LEU A 40 -5.47 0.74 -1.82
C LEU A 40 -4.55 1.42 -2.84
N PHE A 41 -3.31 1.71 -2.44
CA PHE A 41 -2.25 2.16 -3.35
C PHE A 41 -1.72 1.07 -4.30
N GLY A 42 -2.26 -0.16 -4.25
CA GLY A 42 -1.89 -1.24 -5.17
C GLY A 42 -0.62 -1.99 -4.79
N PHE A 43 -0.08 -1.80 -3.57
CA PHE A 43 1.12 -2.51 -3.15
C PHE A 43 0.86 -4.03 -3.05
N SER A 44 1.87 -4.82 -3.40
CA SER A 44 1.88 -6.26 -3.17
C SER A 44 2.02 -6.58 -1.68
N TYR A 45 1.57 -7.75 -1.24
CA TYR A 45 1.69 -8.17 0.17
C TYR A 45 3.14 -8.16 0.66
N THR A 46 4.09 -8.56 -0.19
CA THR A 46 5.52 -8.54 0.11
C THR A 46 6.07 -7.13 0.26
N ARG A 47 5.61 -6.18 -0.56
CA ARG A 47 6.04 -4.78 -0.46
C ARG A 47 5.49 -4.10 0.79
N ILE A 48 4.24 -4.39 1.15
CA ILE A 48 3.62 -3.94 2.41
C ILE A 48 4.36 -4.52 3.61
N ALA A 49 4.65 -5.83 3.56
CA ALA A 49 5.40 -6.55 4.58
C ALA A 49 6.78 -5.91 4.83
N GLY A 50 7.54 -5.64 3.77
CA GLY A 50 8.84 -4.96 3.87
C GLY A 50 8.74 -3.55 4.46
N ARG A 51 7.70 -2.79 4.08
CA ARG A 51 7.43 -1.43 4.60
C ARG A 51 7.11 -1.41 6.09
N LEU A 52 6.38 -2.40 6.58
CA LEU A 52 5.92 -2.48 7.96
C LEU A 52 6.77 -3.42 8.83
N SER A 53 7.85 -4.00 8.28
CA SER A 53 8.64 -5.05 8.95
C SER A 53 7.78 -6.21 9.48
N LEU A 54 6.82 -6.66 8.67
CA LEU A 54 5.89 -7.75 8.97
C LEU A 54 6.15 -8.95 8.06
N ASN A 55 5.56 -10.09 8.40
CA ASN A 55 5.46 -11.22 7.48
C ASN A 55 4.30 -10.99 6.49
N HIS A 56 4.44 -11.47 5.26
CA HIS A 56 3.39 -11.36 4.23
C HIS A 56 2.07 -12.03 4.65
N SER A 57 2.13 -13.13 5.42
CA SER A 57 0.96 -13.80 5.98
C SER A 57 0.24 -12.94 7.03
N THR A 58 0.98 -12.15 7.82
CA THR A 58 0.40 -11.18 8.75
C THR A 58 -0.31 -10.05 8.00
N VAL A 59 0.23 -9.63 6.86
CA VAL A 59 -0.41 -8.66 5.98
C VAL A 59 -1.71 -9.22 5.42
N GLN A 60 -1.69 -10.45 4.91
CA GLN A 60 -2.88 -11.13 4.40
C GLN A 60 -3.96 -11.25 5.49
N HIS A 61 -3.60 -11.78 6.66
CA HIS A 61 -4.51 -11.90 7.78
C HIS A 61 -5.11 -10.55 8.19
N GLY A 62 -4.31 -9.48 8.20
CA GLY A 62 -4.80 -8.14 8.49
C GLY A 62 -5.82 -7.61 7.49
N ILE A 63 -5.73 -7.99 6.21
CA ILE A 63 -6.71 -7.62 5.19
C ILE A 63 -8.01 -8.40 5.35
N GLU A 64 -7.91 -9.69 5.66
CA GLU A 64 -9.05 -10.59 5.85
C GLU A 64 -9.84 -10.24 7.12
N CYS A 65 -9.15 -9.92 8.22
CA CYS A 65 -9.77 -9.61 9.51
C CYS A 65 -10.19 -8.14 9.68
N ALA A 66 -9.75 -7.23 8.81
CA ALA A 66 -10.14 -5.83 8.92
C ALA A 66 -11.64 -5.66 8.64
N GLY A 67 -12.35 -5.10 9.62
CA GLY A 67 -13.77 -4.78 9.53
C GLY A 67 -14.06 -3.56 8.66
N GLU A 68 -15.33 -3.20 8.60
CA GLU A 68 -15.80 -2.06 7.80
C GLU A 68 -15.25 -0.72 8.33
N ALA A 69 -15.14 -0.57 9.64
CA ALA A 69 -14.63 0.64 10.28
C ALA A 69 -13.16 0.91 9.88
N GLU A 70 -12.32 -0.12 9.89
CA GLU A 70 -10.92 -0.02 9.48
C GLU A 70 -10.79 0.29 7.98
N ARG A 71 -11.65 -0.32 7.15
CA ARG A 71 -11.69 -0.06 5.70
C ARG A 71 -12.16 1.35 5.38
N ALA A 72 -13.16 1.87 6.08
CA ALA A 72 -13.64 3.25 5.92
C ALA A 72 -12.52 4.24 6.27
N LYS A 73 -11.85 4.04 7.41
CA LYS A 73 -10.75 4.90 7.84
C LYS A 73 -9.54 4.83 6.89
N ALA A 74 -9.23 3.64 6.36
CA ALA A 74 -8.18 3.48 5.36
C ALA A 74 -8.48 4.26 4.07
N LYS A 75 -9.74 4.27 3.61
CA LYS A 75 -10.15 5.06 2.44
C LYS A 75 -10.02 6.57 2.70
N GLU A 76 -10.40 7.04 3.88
CA GLU A 76 -10.26 8.46 4.26
C GLU A 76 -8.79 8.90 4.21
N ILE A 77 -7.90 8.15 4.86
CA ILE A 77 -6.46 8.43 4.87
C ILE A 77 -5.88 8.35 3.46
N TYR A 78 -6.30 7.37 2.66
CA TYR A 78 -5.89 7.25 1.26
C TYR A 78 -6.24 8.51 0.44
N ILE A 79 -7.47 9.04 0.58
CA ILE A 79 -7.90 10.24 -0.13
C ILE A 79 -7.09 11.46 0.32
N LYS A 80 -6.89 11.64 1.64
CA LYS A 80 -6.06 12.75 2.17
C LYS A 80 -4.63 12.68 1.64
N LEU A 81 -3.99 11.50 1.74
CA LEU A 81 -2.61 11.29 1.31
C LEU A 81 -2.47 11.51 -0.20
N LYS A 82 -3.45 11.07 -1.00
CA LYS A 82 -3.48 11.31 -2.46
C LYS A 82 -3.59 12.79 -2.82
N ASN A 83 -4.32 13.58 -2.04
CA ASN A 83 -4.52 15.01 -2.30
C ASN A 83 -3.31 15.85 -1.85
N GLU A 84 -2.67 15.48 -0.73
CA GLU A 84 -1.56 16.27 -0.16
C GLU A 84 -0.18 15.94 -0.75
N GLN A 85 0.04 14.71 -1.23
CA GLN A 85 1.31 14.31 -1.85
C GLN A 85 1.09 13.69 -3.24
N PRO A 86 0.98 14.53 -4.29
CA PRO A 86 0.88 14.07 -5.67
C PRO A 86 2.24 13.68 -6.29
N ASP A 87 3.28 13.44 -5.49
CA ASP A 87 4.57 12.96 -6.00
C ASP A 87 4.58 11.41 -6.02
N TRP A 88 4.44 10.85 -7.23
CA TRP A 88 3.99 9.46 -7.49
C TRP A 88 5.14 8.44 -7.57
N SER A 89 6.36 8.81 -7.15
CA SER A 89 7.50 7.88 -7.03
C SER A 89 7.26 6.72 -6.04
N LEU A 90 6.17 6.79 -5.24
CA LEU A 90 5.79 5.79 -4.26
C LEU A 90 4.68 4.83 -4.69
N LEU A 91 3.93 5.13 -5.76
CA LEU A 91 2.95 4.18 -6.27
C LEU A 91 3.71 3.03 -6.95
N PRO A 92 3.33 1.75 -6.79
CA PRO A 92 3.66 0.77 -7.81
C PRO A 92 3.09 1.34 -9.10
N HIS A 93 3.97 1.85 -9.98
CA HIS A 93 3.59 2.10 -11.35
C HIS A 93 2.90 0.83 -11.79
N ARG A 94 1.59 0.93 -12.07
CA ARG A 94 0.85 -0.13 -12.73
C ARG A 94 1.30 -0.14 -14.18
N THR A 95 2.61 -0.21 -14.41
CA THR A 95 3.17 -0.38 -15.73
C THR A 95 3.23 -1.86 -15.98
N LYS A 96 2.41 -2.32 -16.92
CA LYS A 96 2.56 -3.67 -17.46
C LYS A 96 3.42 -3.53 -18.70
N ILE A 97 4.51 -4.30 -18.74
CA ILE A 97 5.27 -4.48 -19.98
C ILE A 97 4.43 -5.39 -20.86
N VAL A 98 3.87 -4.84 -21.93
CA VAL A 98 3.08 -5.60 -22.90
C VAL A 98 3.95 -5.90 -24.11
N LYS A 99 3.95 -7.17 -24.54
CA LYS A 99 4.55 -7.59 -25.81
C LYS A 99 3.62 -7.17 -26.94
N ILE A 100 4.07 -6.24 -27.77
CA ILE A 100 3.33 -5.79 -28.97
C ILE A 100 4.11 -6.28 -30.19
N PRO A 101 3.54 -7.16 -31.02
CA PRO A 101 4.15 -7.54 -32.28
C PRO A 101 4.13 -6.34 -33.25
N ASP A 102 5.31 -5.97 -33.75
CA ASP A 102 5.47 -4.98 -34.82
C ASP A 102 5.52 -5.71 -36.16
N TYR A 103 4.35 -5.79 -36.79
CA TYR A 103 4.15 -6.45 -38.08
C TYR A 103 4.85 -5.74 -39.25
N LYS A 104 5.28 -4.47 -39.11
CA LYS A 104 6.00 -3.76 -40.17
C LYS A 104 7.48 -4.16 -40.25
N HIS A 105 8.08 -4.54 -39.12
CA HIS A 105 9.51 -4.85 -39.05
C HIS A 105 9.81 -6.29 -38.61
N GLY A 106 8.79 -7.13 -38.40
CA GLY A 106 8.94 -8.52 -37.99
C GLY A 106 9.55 -8.69 -36.59
N LYS A 107 9.36 -7.73 -35.68
CA LYS A 107 9.97 -7.69 -34.35
C LYS A 107 8.93 -7.64 -33.24
N ILE A 108 9.32 -8.05 -32.03
CA ILE A 108 8.50 -7.88 -30.82
C ILE A 108 8.98 -6.61 -30.11
N ILE A 109 8.09 -5.65 -29.90
CA ILE A 109 8.36 -4.44 -29.13
C ILE A 109 7.77 -4.63 -27.72
N TYR A 110 8.57 -4.32 -26.71
CA TYR A 110 8.11 -4.25 -25.34
C TYR A 110 7.69 -2.82 -25.06
N LYS A 111 6.40 -2.60 -24.84
CA LYS A 111 5.88 -1.27 -24.51
C LYS A 111 5.42 -1.25 -23.06
N GLU A 112 5.86 -0.24 -22.34
CA GLU A 112 5.39 0.04 -21.00
C GLU A 112 4.03 0.73 -21.11
N VAL A 113 2.99 0.13 -20.53
CA VAL A 113 1.61 0.64 -20.57
C VAL A 113 1.14 0.86 -19.13
N GLU A 114 0.74 2.09 -18.82
CA GLU A 114 0.08 2.43 -17.54
C GLU A 114 -1.34 1.82 -17.52
N ILE A 115 -1.70 1.17 -16.40
CA ILE A 115 -3.03 0.58 -16.13
C ILE A 115 -3.76 1.33 -15.03
#